data_AF-A0A6A7G958-F1
#
_entry.id   AF-A0A6A7G958-F1
#
_cell.length_a   1.000
_cell.length_b   1.000
_cell.length_c   1.000
_cell.angle_alpha   90.00
_cell.angle_beta   90.00
_cell.angle_gamma   90.00
#
_symmetry.space_group_name_H-M   'P 1'
#
loop_
_entity.id
_entity.type
_entity.pdbx_description
1 polymer ?
#
loop_
_entity_poly.entity_id
_entity_poly.type
_entity_poly.pdbx_seq_one_letter_code
_entity_poly.pdbx_strand_id
1 'polypeptide(L)'
;MDTKKVIKILNEEIVPAEGCTEPIAIAYVGAKAVEILGKQPTKLDIYVSGNMIKNVKSVNVPNGGGMVGIEVSAVLGVIAGDANKELMVISNVTPTDLEKVRAFIENKEINVIHEDTDVKLYARIVVYNGEESASVEIKHLHTNIT
;
A
#
# COMPACT_ATOMS: atom_id res chain seq x y z
N MET A 1 -3.71 3.55 -39.87
CA MET A 1 -3.18 3.48 -38.49
C MET A 1 -2.93 2.02 -38.20
N ASP A 2 -1.71 1.62 -37.87
CA ASP A 2 -1.36 0.20 -37.73
C ASP A 2 -1.84 -0.32 -36.36
N THR A 3 -2.96 -1.02 -36.36
CA THR A 3 -3.62 -1.56 -35.16
C THR A 3 -2.68 -2.42 -34.31
N LYS A 4 -1.68 -3.09 -34.92
CA LYS A 4 -0.71 -3.90 -34.18
C LYS A 4 0.22 -3.07 -33.31
N LYS A 5 0.62 -1.88 -33.78
CA LYS A 5 1.40 -0.92 -32.98
C LYS A 5 0.61 -0.38 -31.80
N VAL A 6 -0.68 -0.07 -32.01
CA VAL A 6 -1.56 0.42 -30.94
C VAL A 6 -1.75 -0.64 -29.86
N ILE A 7 -2.04 -1.89 -30.24
CA ILE A 7 -2.20 -2.99 -29.27
C ILE A 7 -0.91 -3.24 -28.49
N LYS A 8 0.26 -3.16 -29.15
CA LYS A 8 1.54 -3.33 -28.48
C LYS A 8 1.78 -2.26 -27.42
N ILE A 9 1.57 -0.98 -27.76
CA ILE A 9 1.71 0.13 -26.81
C ILE A 9 0.72 -0.03 -25.65
N LEU A 10 -0.53 -0.41 -25.94
CA LEU A 10 -1.52 -0.64 -24.88
C LEU A 10 -1.10 -1.77 -23.94
N ASN A 11 -0.55 -2.87 -24.43
CA ASN A 11 -0.07 -3.96 -23.57
C ASN A 11 1.17 -3.57 -22.74
N GLU A 12 1.98 -2.61 -23.22
CA GLU A 12 3.12 -2.08 -22.48
C GLU A 12 2.67 -1.09 -21.37
N GLU A 13 1.57 -0.36 -21.58
CA GLU A 13 1.08 0.67 -20.66
C GLU A 13 -0.04 0.19 -19.70
N ILE A 14 -0.76 -0.89 -20.03
CA ILE A 14 -1.85 -1.43 -19.22
C ILE A 14 -1.29 -2.42 -18.20
N VAL A 15 -1.17 -1.98 -16.95
CA VAL A 15 -0.79 -2.82 -15.81
C VAL A 15 -2.04 -3.31 -15.08
N PRO A 16 -2.19 -4.62 -14.82
CA PRO A 16 -3.25 -5.14 -13.97
C PRO A 16 -3.18 -4.54 -12.56
N ALA A 17 -4.32 -4.10 -12.03
CA ALA A 17 -4.42 -3.53 -10.69
C ALA A 17 -5.70 -3.99 -9.97
N GLU A 18 -5.60 -4.17 -8.66
CA GLU A 18 -6.74 -4.47 -7.79
C GLU A 18 -7.50 -3.17 -7.43
N GLY A 19 -8.64 -2.88 -8.08
CA GLY A 19 -9.51 -1.76 -7.67
C GLY A 19 -8.88 -0.36 -7.74
N CYS A 20 -9.19 0.51 -6.76
CA CYS A 20 -8.61 1.87 -6.70
C CYS A 20 -7.10 1.80 -6.49
N THR A 21 -6.30 2.49 -7.29
CA THR A 21 -4.83 2.33 -7.30
C THR A 21 -4.13 2.92 -6.08
N GLU A 22 -4.71 3.94 -5.43
CA GLU A 22 -4.13 4.57 -4.24
C GLU A 22 -4.10 3.68 -2.98
N PRO A 23 -5.18 2.99 -2.56
CA PRO A 23 -5.08 2.05 -1.44
C PRO A 23 -4.11 0.91 -1.73
N ILE A 24 -4.04 0.44 -2.97
CA ILE A 24 -3.07 -0.58 -3.38
C ILE A 24 -1.63 -0.07 -3.29
N ALA A 25 -1.37 1.17 -3.70
CA ALA A 25 -0.05 1.76 -3.57
C ALA A 25 0.40 1.87 -2.10
N ILE A 26 -0.51 2.24 -1.20
CA ILE A 26 -0.22 2.26 0.24
C ILE A 26 0.09 0.84 0.75
N ALA A 27 -0.69 -0.18 0.32
CA ALA A 27 -0.43 -1.57 0.65
C ALA A 27 0.94 -2.04 0.10
N TYR A 28 1.29 -1.65 -1.12
CA TYR A 28 2.56 -1.99 -1.76
C TYR A 28 3.75 -1.44 -0.96
N VAL A 29 3.69 -0.17 -0.56
CA VAL A 29 4.71 0.46 0.28
C VAL A 29 4.85 -0.29 1.60
N GLY A 30 3.74 -0.69 2.22
CA GLY A 30 3.73 -1.43 3.48
C GLY A 30 4.38 -2.81 3.35
N ALA A 31 4.01 -3.56 2.31
CA ALA A 31 4.58 -4.88 2.03
C ALA A 31 6.10 -4.80 1.78
N LYS A 32 6.54 -3.81 0.98
CA LYS A 32 7.96 -3.62 0.68
C LYS A 32 8.75 -3.20 1.92
N ALA A 33 8.17 -2.38 2.80
CA ALA A 33 8.82 -1.98 4.04
C ALA A 33 9.03 -3.18 4.98
N VAL A 34 8.08 -4.12 5.06
CA VAL A 34 8.24 -5.38 5.82
C VAL A 34 9.27 -6.31 5.19
N GLU A 35 9.29 -6.42 3.87
CA GLU A 35 10.30 -7.20 3.14
C GLU A 35 11.72 -6.73 3.50
N ILE A 36 11.93 -5.40 3.57
CA ILE A 36 13.22 -4.80 3.97
C ILE A 36 13.50 -5.02 5.46
N LEU A 37 12.51 -4.82 6.33
CA LEU A 37 12.67 -5.03 7.78
C LEU A 37 12.98 -6.51 8.11
N GLY A 38 12.46 -7.45 7.31
CA GLY A 38 12.61 -8.89 7.51
C GLY A 38 11.92 -9.45 8.77
N LYS A 39 11.11 -8.62 9.45
CA LYS A 39 10.43 -8.94 10.72
C LYS A 39 9.02 -8.38 10.74
N GLN A 40 8.16 -9.00 11.54
CA GLN A 40 6.80 -8.51 11.79
C GLN A 40 6.87 -7.20 12.60
N PRO A 41 6.37 -6.06 12.10
CA PRO A 41 6.45 -4.81 12.85
C PRO A 41 5.50 -4.78 14.04
N THR A 42 5.79 -3.88 14.99
CA THR A 42 4.99 -3.58 16.17
C THR A 42 4.40 -2.17 16.15
N LYS A 43 4.92 -1.29 15.28
CA LYS A 43 4.45 0.08 15.07
C LYS A 43 4.57 0.47 13.61
N LEU A 44 3.65 1.29 13.12
CA LEU A 44 3.62 1.85 11.77
C LEU A 44 3.43 3.37 11.82
N ASP A 45 4.26 4.11 11.09
CA ASP A 45 4.01 5.51 10.75
C ASP A 45 3.77 5.63 9.24
N ILE A 46 2.61 6.16 8.85
CA ILE A 46 2.12 6.23 7.48
C ILE A 46 2.01 7.69 7.07
N TYR A 47 2.95 8.16 6.27
CA TYR A 47 2.99 9.52 5.74
C TYR A 47 2.37 9.53 4.35
N VAL A 48 1.36 10.36 4.13
CA VAL A 48 0.63 10.43 2.85
C VAL A 48 0.31 11.86 2.48
N SER A 49 0.37 12.18 1.18
CA SER A 49 -0.08 13.48 0.67
C SER A 49 -1.57 13.72 0.93
N GLY A 50 -1.97 14.99 1.05
CA GLY A 50 -3.38 15.36 1.21
C GLY A 50 -4.29 14.84 0.09
N ASN A 51 -3.77 14.70 -1.14
CA ASN A 51 -4.54 14.14 -2.24
C ASN A 51 -4.79 12.63 -2.08
N MET A 52 -3.80 11.85 -1.63
CA MET A 52 -4.02 10.44 -1.29
C MET A 52 -4.93 10.27 -0.08
N ILE A 53 -4.84 11.14 0.93
CA ILE A 53 -5.77 11.13 2.07
C ILE A 53 -7.21 11.29 1.57
N LYS A 54 -7.47 12.32 0.76
CA LYS A 54 -8.80 12.57 0.17
C LYS A 54 -9.32 11.37 -0.61
N ASN A 55 -8.45 10.71 -1.40
CA ASN A 55 -8.85 9.61 -2.27
C ASN A 55 -9.08 8.29 -1.52
N VAL A 56 -8.39 8.04 -0.40
CA VAL A 56 -8.41 6.72 0.27
C VAL A 56 -9.24 6.70 1.55
N LYS A 57 -9.39 7.83 2.25
CA LYS A 57 -9.99 7.91 3.60
C LYS A 57 -11.34 7.19 3.75
N SER A 58 -12.15 7.14 2.70
CA SER A 58 -13.50 6.53 2.74
C SER A 58 -13.72 5.45 1.67
N VAL A 59 -12.64 4.93 1.09
CA VAL A 59 -12.70 3.90 0.04
C VAL A 59 -12.59 2.50 0.65
N ASN A 60 -13.46 1.60 0.19
CA ASN A 60 -13.35 0.17 0.48
C ASN A 60 -12.05 -0.37 -0.09
N VAL A 61 -11.23 -1.01 0.75
CA VAL A 61 -9.95 -1.57 0.33
C VAL A 61 -10.21 -2.91 -0.37
N PRO A 62 -9.73 -3.12 -1.61
CA PRO A 62 -9.84 -4.40 -2.30
C PRO A 62 -9.27 -5.53 -1.45
N ASN A 63 -9.95 -6.68 -1.43
CA ASN A 63 -9.60 -7.83 -0.58
C ASN A 63 -9.48 -7.53 0.92
N GLY A 64 -9.93 -6.36 1.39
CA GLY A 64 -9.90 -5.95 2.79
C GLY A 64 -11.12 -6.38 3.59
N GLY A 65 -11.95 -7.30 3.09
CA GLY A 65 -13.09 -7.84 3.85
C GLY A 65 -14.11 -6.79 4.28
N GLY A 66 -14.33 -5.75 3.47
CA GLY A 66 -15.25 -4.64 3.77
C GLY A 66 -14.66 -3.52 4.65
N MET A 67 -13.39 -3.62 5.02
CA MET A 67 -12.69 -2.57 5.75
C MET A 67 -12.32 -1.38 4.83
N VAL A 68 -12.20 -0.20 5.42
CA VAL A 68 -12.09 1.08 4.71
C VAL A 68 -10.89 1.88 5.21
N GLY A 69 -10.21 2.58 4.31
CA GLY A 69 -9.27 3.64 4.67
C GLY A 69 -7.79 3.30 4.58
N ILE A 70 -6.98 4.26 5.01
CA ILE A 70 -5.52 4.31 4.84
C ILE A 70 -4.84 3.26 5.73
N GLU A 71 -5.24 3.18 6.99
CA GLU A 71 -4.69 2.24 7.98
C GLU A 71 -4.85 0.80 7.49
N VAL A 72 -6.07 0.46 7.06
CA VAL A 72 -6.42 -0.85 6.50
C VAL A 72 -5.56 -1.17 5.29
N SER A 73 -5.39 -0.21 4.37
CA SER A 73 -4.55 -0.38 3.19
C SER A 73 -3.11 -0.72 3.54
N ALA A 74 -2.51 0.04 4.46
CA ALA A 74 -1.13 -0.19 4.91
C ALA A 74 -0.99 -1.53 5.63
N VAL A 75 -1.90 -1.84 6.57
CA VAL A 75 -1.81 -3.06 7.39
C VAL A 75 -2.05 -4.31 6.54
N LEU A 76 -2.95 -4.29 5.55
CA LEU A 76 -3.10 -5.41 4.61
C LEU A 76 -1.80 -5.73 3.88
N GLY A 77 -1.11 -4.70 3.39
CA GLY A 77 0.21 -4.84 2.78
C GLY A 77 1.25 -5.41 3.75
N VAL A 78 1.30 -4.86 4.96
CA VAL A 78 2.25 -5.28 6.01
C VAL A 78 2.03 -6.73 6.48
N ILE A 79 0.79 -7.20 6.56
CA ILE A 79 0.46 -8.52 7.10
C ILE A 79 0.44 -9.61 6.01
N ALA A 80 -0.10 -9.28 4.84
CA ALA A 80 -0.50 -10.27 3.84
C ALA A 80 -0.09 -9.89 2.41
N GLY A 81 0.60 -8.76 2.24
CA GLY A 81 1.05 -8.29 0.94
C GLY A 81 2.22 -9.11 0.40
N ASP A 82 2.16 -9.42 -0.89
CA ASP A 82 3.30 -9.92 -1.66
C ASP A 82 3.90 -8.78 -2.47
N ALA A 83 5.02 -8.23 -2.00
CA ALA A 83 5.65 -7.06 -2.60
C ALA A 83 6.20 -7.32 -4.03
N ASN A 84 6.28 -8.58 -4.48
CA ASN A 84 6.68 -8.91 -5.86
C ASN A 84 5.52 -8.74 -6.85
N LYS A 85 4.30 -8.54 -6.36
CA LYS A 85 3.11 -8.41 -7.19
C LYS A 85 2.69 -6.97 -7.47
N GLU A 86 3.44 -5.99 -6.99
CA GLU A 86 3.18 -4.56 -7.27
C GLU A 86 1.72 -4.16 -7.03
N LEU A 87 0.97 -3.77 -8.07
CA LEU A 87 -0.44 -3.37 -7.97
C LEU A 87 -1.41 -4.54 -7.73
N MET A 88 -0.89 -5.76 -7.63
CA MET A 88 -1.59 -6.97 -7.21
C MET A 88 -1.10 -7.46 -5.83
N VAL A 89 -0.43 -6.59 -5.05
CA VAL A 89 0.20 -6.90 -3.74
C VAL A 89 -0.72 -7.64 -2.79
N ILE A 90 -2.01 -7.33 -2.78
CA ILE A 90 -3.02 -7.93 -1.88
C ILE A 90 -4.00 -8.87 -2.62
N SER A 91 -3.62 -9.42 -3.77
CA SER A 91 -4.48 -10.32 -4.55
C SER A 91 -4.75 -11.67 -3.88
N ASN A 92 -3.91 -12.07 -2.93
CA ASN A 92 -3.90 -13.40 -2.32
C ASN A 92 -4.35 -13.40 -0.84
N VAL A 93 -4.93 -12.30 -0.37
CA VAL A 93 -5.35 -12.17 1.04
C VAL A 93 -6.39 -13.23 1.39
N THR A 94 -6.15 -13.93 2.50
CA THR A 94 -7.05 -14.98 3.00
C THR A 94 -7.91 -14.49 4.17
N PRO A 95 -9.01 -15.18 4.52
CA PRO A 95 -9.79 -14.85 5.72
C PRO A 95 -8.96 -14.85 7.01
N THR A 96 -8.00 -15.77 7.15
CA THR A 96 -7.09 -15.82 8.31
C THR A 96 -6.21 -14.58 8.38
N ASP A 97 -5.80 -14.03 7.23
CA ASP A 97 -5.02 -12.79 7.21
C ASP A 97 -5.86 -11.58 7.60
N LEU A 98 -7.13 -11.55 7.22
CA LEU A 98 -8.06 -10.50 7.67
C LEU A 98 -8.22 -10.47 9.19
N GLU A 99 -8.26 -11.63 9.85
CA GLU A 99 -8.27 -11.70 11.31
C GLU A 99 -6.99 -11.10 11.93
N LYS A 100 -5.81 -11.40 11.35
CA LYS A 100 -4.55 -10.80 11.78
C LYS A 100 -4.52 -9.28 11.55
N VAL A 101 -5.05 -8.81 10.42
CA VAL A 101 -5.16 -7.38 10.09
C VAL A 101 -6.02 -6.66 11.14
N ARG A 102 -7.20 -7.21 11.47
CA ARG A 102 -8.07 -6.65 12.53
C ARG A 102 -7.36 -6.60 13.86
N ALA A 103 -6.74 -7.71 14.27
CA ALA A 103 -5.98 -7.77 15.52
C ALA A 103 -4.80 -6.78 15.53
N PHE A 104 -4.14 -6.56 14.40
CA PHE A 104 -3.06 -5.60 14.31
C PHE A 104 -3.56 -4.16 14.48
N ILE A 105 -4.66 -3.79 13.80
CA ILE A 105 -5.27 -2.46 13.89
C ILE A 105 -5.75 -2.16 15.32
N GLU A 106 -6.32 -3.14 16.01
CA GLU A 106 -6.83 -2.96 17.37
C GLU A 106 -5.74 -2.81 18.44
N ASN A 107 -4.58 -3.43 18.24
CA ASN A 107 -3.60 -3.65 19.32
C ASN A 107 -2.25 -2.96 19.11
N LYS A 108 -2.02 -2.31 17.96
CA LYS A 108 -0.72 -1.73 17.60
C LYS A 108 -0.79 -0.22 17.40
N GLU A 109 0.36 0.41 17.58
CA GLU A 109 0.51 1.84 17.33
C GLU A 109 0.60 2.08 15.83
N ILE A 110 -0.44 2.69 15.27
CA ILE A 110 -0.53 3.07 13.86
C ILE A 110 -0.80 4.57 13.82
N ASN A 111 0.09 5.31 13.17
CA ASN A 111 -0.04 6.75 13.01
C ASN A 111 -0.22 7.09 11.52
N VAL A 112 -1.34 7.71 11.17
CA VAL A 112 -1.53 8.30 9.82
C VAL A 112 -1.19 9.78 9.89
N ILE A 113 -0.20 10.19 9.12
CA ILE A 113 0.39 11.52 9.13
C ILE A 113 0.20 12.16 7.76
N HIS A 114 -0.33 13.37 7.76
CA HIS A 114 -0.36 14.19 6.54
C HIS A 114 1.04 14.73 6.28
N GLU A 115 1.63 14.34 5.14
CA GLU A 115 2.89 14.92 4.67
C GLU A 115 2.59 16.25 3.96
N ASP A 116 3.22 17.33 4.41
CA ASP A 116 3.11 18.66 3.78
C ASP A 116 3.97 18.69 2.51
N THR A 117 3.39 18.20 1.41
CA THR A 117 4.07 18.07 0.12
C THR A 117 3.17 18.46 -1.04
N ASP A 118 3.76 19.11 -2.04
CA ASP A 118 3.09 19.42 -3.32
C ASP A 118 2.95 18.18 -4.22
N VAL A 119 3.58 17.05 -3.86
CA VAL A 119 3.50 15.81 -4.62
C VAL A 119 2.13 15.14 -4.39
N LYS A 120 1.29 15.13 -5.42
CA LYS A 120 -0.09 14.58 -5.36
C LYS A 120 -0.18 13.09 -5.05
N LEU A 121 0.83 12.32 -5.45
CA LEU A 121 0.94 10.88 -5.18
C LEU A 121 2.23 10.70 -4.39
N TYR A 122 2.06 10.64 -3.08
CA TYR A 122 3.13 10.47 -2.11
C TYR A 122 2.62 9.55 -1.02
N ALA A 123 3.38 8.49 -0.77
CA ALA A 123 3.22 7.65 0.41
C ALA A 123 4.61 7.23 0.91
N ARG A 124 4.83 7.32 2.21
CA ARG A 124 6.00 6.76 2.88
C ARG A 124 5.53 6.02 4.12
N ILE A 125 5.96 4.78 4.28
CA ILE A 125 5.64 3.99 5.47
C ILE A 125 6.94 3.65 6.17
N VAL A 126 6.96 3.89 7.48
CA VAL A 126 8.02 3.45 8.37
C VAL A 126 7.45 2.35 9.26
N VAL A 127 8.12 1.21 9.26
CA VAL A 127 7.79 0.04 10.07
C VAL A 127 8.86 -0.14 11.13
N TYR A 128 8.46 -0.50 12.35
CA TYR A 128 9.36 -0.65 13.49
C TYR A 128 9.19 -2.02 14.16
N ASN A 129 10.28 -2.61 14.63
CA ASN A 129 10.29 -3.74 15.57
C ASN A 129 11.40 -3.52 16.61
N GLY A 130 11.01 -3.13 17.83
CA GLY A 130 11.99 -2.73 18.85
C GLY A 130 12.80 -1.51 18.42
N GLU A 131 14.12 -1.65 18.37
CA GLU A 131 15.05 -0.59 17.93
C GLU A 131 15.30 -0.59 16.41
N GLU A 132 14.83 -1.62 15.70
CA GLU A 132 15.00 -1.74 14.26
C GLU A 132 13.83 -1.10 13.51
N SER A 133 14.14 -0.50 12.36
CA SER A 133 13.14 0.10 11.49
C SER A 133 13.54 0.00 10.02
N ALA A 134 12.53 0.05 9.15
CA ALA A 134 12.71 0.21 7.72
C ALA A 134 11.68 1.20 7.19
N SER A 135 12.02 1.89 6.11
CA SER A 135 11.11 2.83 5.45
C SER A 135 11.13 2.64 3.94
N VAL A 136 9.96 2.76 3.33
CA VAL A 136 9.81 2.82 1.88
C VAL A 136 9.00 4.05 1.52
N GLU A 137 9.41 4.74 0.46
CA GLU A 137 8.74 5.92 -0.07
C GLU A 137 8.43 5.70 -1.55
N ILE A 138 7.23 6.13 -1.98
CA ILE A 138 6.87 6.26 -3.39
C ILE A 138 6.47 7.69 -3.71
N LYS A 139 6.82 8.13 -4.93
CA LYS A 139 6.49 9.45 -5.46
C LYS A 139 6.09 9.38 -6.93
N HIS A 140 5.13 10.21 -7.31
CA HIS A 140 4.66 10.46 -8.68
C HIS A 140 3.94 9.29 -9.37
N LEU A 141 4.37 8.05 -9.15
CA LEU A 141 3.75 6.82 -9.66
C LEU A 141 3.50 5.85 -8.50
N HIS A 142 2.46 5.03 -8.63
CA HIS A 142 1.99 4.11 -7.58
C HIS A 142 3.01 3.04 -7.15
N THR A 143 4.03 2.75 -7.98
CA THR A 143 5.06 1.74 -7.73
C THR A 143 6.49 2.30 -7.79
N ASN A 144 6.67 3.61 -8.01
CA ASN A 144 7.99 4.20 -8.16
C ASN A 144 8.60 4.51 -6.79
N ILE A 145 9.40 3.56 -6.29
CA ILE A 145 10.16 3.68 -5.05
C ILE A 145 11.32 4.66 -5.23
N THR A 146 11.52 5.57 -4.26
CA THR A 146 12.55 6.63 -4.31
C THR A 146 13.43 6.69 -3.07
#